data_AF-A0A924F302-F1
#
_entry.id   AF-A0A924F302-F1
#
_cell.length_a   1.000
_cell.length_b   1.000
_cell.length_c   1.000
_cell.angle_alpha   90.00
_cell.angle_beta   90.00
_cell.angle_gamma   90.00
#
_symmetry.space_group_name_H-M   'P 1'
#
loop_
_entity.id
_entity.type
_entity.pdbx_description
1 polymer ?
#
loop_
_entity_poly.entity_id
_entity_poly.type
_entity_poly.pdbx_seq_one_letter_code
_entity_poly.pdbx_strand_id
1 'polypeptide(L)'
;MTPMRVTLPVIALLALAGCGGADGVTAPTRAQGERFSATLIGASVVPANASGSTGSISFQAASDSTLAFSLSVSNMSGITQAHLHTAAAGVNGATLVWLLPVNGTAAQPASVELSGVIAIGDVDPTWVRGTPRLAMDSVKTLLRAGRLYVDVHSSTFVNGEIRGQVAKLP
;
A
#
# COMPACT_ATOMS: atom_id res chain seq x y z
N MET A 1 41.47 -51.17 -7.72
CA MET A 1 40.14 -51.12 -7.06
C MET A 1 40.36 -50.76 -5.60
N THR A 2 40.34 -49.48 -5.27
CA THR A 2 40.50 -48.96 -3.91
C THR A 2 39.12 -48.60 -3.35
N PRO A 3 38.75 -49.06 -2.13
CA PRO A 3 37.40 -48.88 -1.63
C PRO A 3 37.15 -47.47 -1.07
N MET A 4 35.93 -46.99 -1.32
CA MET A 4 35.35 -45.73 -0.87
C MET A 4 35.26 -45.69 0.67
N ARG A 5 35.80 -44.62 1.29
CA ARG A 5 35.65 -44.33 2.72
C ARG A 5 34.55 -43.30 2.94
N VAL A 6 33.49 -43.71 3.62
CA VAL A 6 32.41 -42.86 4.11
C VAL A 6 32.88 -42.20 5.41
N THR A 7 32.61 -40.90 5.58
CA THR A 7 32.80 -40.21 6.86
C THR A 7 31.59 -39.31 7.09
N LEU A 8 30.73 -39.66 8.06
CA LEU A 8 29.71 -38.77 8.60
C LEU A 8 30.35 -37.89 9.69
N PRO A 9 30.01 -36.59 9.78
CA PRO A 9 30.09 -35.87 11.03
C PRO A 9 28.73 -35.87 11.74
N VAL A 10 28.83 -36.01 13.06
CA VAL A 10 27.76 -36.06 14.06
C VAL A 10 27.80 -34.75 14.86
N ILE A 11 26.61 -34.14 15.02
CA ILE A 11 26.12 -33.27 16.11
C ILE A 11 26.73 -31.87 16.31
N ALA A 12 25.84 -30.87 16.31
CA ALA A 12 25.72 -29.90 17.40
C ALA A 12 24.28 -29.36 17.47
N LEU A 13 23.54 -29.78 18.51
CA LEU A 13 22.28 -29.17 18.93
C LEU A 13 22.62 -28.04 19.91
N LEU A 14 22.23 -26.80 19.61
CA LEU A 14 22.16 -25.72 20.60
C LEU A 14 20.87 -24.92 20.37
N ALA A 15 20.01 -24.94 21.38
CA ALA A 15 18.71 -24.29 21.43
C ALA A 15 18.84 -22.75 21.50
N LEU A 16 17.81 -22.03 21.06
CA LEU A 16 17.23 -20.94 21.85
C LEU A 16 15.78 -20.69 21.40
N ALA A 17 14.89 -20.61 22.39
CA ALA A 17 13.49 -20.28 22.23
C ALA A 17 13.29 -18.85 21.72
N GLY A 18 12.30 -18.67 20.85
CA GLY A 18 11.78 -17.36 20.47
C GLY A 18 10.27 -17.47 20.25
N CYS A 19 9.50 -17.29 21.32
CA CYS A 19 8.07 -17.02 21.22
C CYS A 19 7.88 -15.66 20.54
N GLY A 20 7.11 -15.62 19.46
CA GLY A 20 6.77 -14.40 18.77
C GLY A 20 5.70 -14.68 17.74
N GLY A 21 4.48 -14.93 18.22
CA GLY A 21 3.29 -14.91 17.38
C GLY A 21 3.14 -13.52 16.80
N ALA A 22 3.37 -13.40 15.50
CA ALA A 22 2.83 -12.34 14.69
C ALA A 22 2.22 -13.04 13.47
N ASP A 23 0.90 -13.17 13.48
CA ASP A 23 0.12 -13.36 12.26
C ASP A 23 0.18 -12.07 11.43
N GLY A 24 1.40 -11.67 11.08
CA GLY A 24 1.70 -10.55 10.22
C GLY A 24 1.73 -11.07 8.81
N VAL A 25 0.68 -10.78 8.04
CA VAL A 25 0.74 -10.83 6.58
C VAL A 25 1.88 -9.89 6.18
N THR A 26 3.07 -10.46 6.01
CA THR A 26 4.27 -9.73 5.64
C THR A 26 4.12 -9.48 4.15
N ALA A 27 3.86 -8.22 3.76
CA ALA A 27 3.94 -7.82 2.37
C ALA A 27 5.30 -8.25 1.81
N PRO A 28 5.39 -8.71 0.54
CA PRO A 28 6.66 -9.12 -0.03
C PRO A 28 7.66 -7.96 0.07
N THR A 29 8.67 -8.10 0.91
CA THR A 29 9.78 -7.15 0.99
C THR A 29 10.62 -7.30 -0.27
N ARG A 30 10.42 -6.42 -1.26
CA ARG A 30 11.38 -6.30 -2.35
C ARG A 30 12.61 -5.57 -1.79
N ALA A 31 13.77 -6.21 -1.87
CA ALA A 31 14.99 -5.70 -1.27
C ALA A 31 15.52 -4.42 -1.92
N GLN A 32 14.98 -3.99 -3.08
CA GLN A 32 15.43 -2.78 -3.78
C GLN A 32 14.25 -2.00 -4.40
N GLY A 33 14.16 -0.70 -4.09
CA GLY A 33 13.16 0.21 -4.65
C GLY A 33 13.02 1.49 -3.84
N GLU A 34 12.64 2.59 -4.48
CA GLU A 34 12.32 3.84 -3.79
C GLU A 34 11.05 3.65 -2.95
N ARG A 35 11.08 4.13 -1.71
CA ARG A 35 9.95 4.03 -0.79
C ARG A 35 9.23 5.35 -0.71
N PHE A 36 7.91 5.29 -0.58
CA PHE A 36 7.06 6.45 -0.43
C PHE A 36 6.00 6.15 0.63
N SER A 37 5.44 7.20 1.24
CA SER A 37 4.32 7.06 2.15
C SER A 37 3.41 8.28 2.15
N ALA A 38 2.22 8.11 2.71
CA ALA A 38 1.35 9.20 3.10
C ALA A 38 0.66 8.89 4.43
N THR A 39 0.46 9.93 5.24
CA THR A 39 -0.47 9.92 6.37
C THR A 39 -1.80 10.47 5.89
N LEU A 40 -2.88 9.75 6.16
CA LEU A 40 -4.22 10.03 5.67
C LEU A 40 -5.09 10.59 6.80
N ILE A 41 -5.65 11.79 6.62
CA ILE A 41 -6.51 12.45 7.60
C ILE A 41 -7.65 13.23 6.93
N GLY A 42 -8.74 13.47 7.65
CA GLY A 42 -9.90 14.23 7.16
C GLY A 42 -9.60 15.69 6.82
N ALA A 43 -8.68 16.32 7.57
CA ALA A 43 -8.26 17.70 7.33
C ALA A 43 -7.52 17.90 5.99
N SER A 44 -6.97 16.84 5.43
CA SER A 44 -6.29 16.87 4.13
C SER A 44 -7.25 16.68 2.95
N VAL A 45 -8.49 16.23 3.18
CA VAL A 45 -9.50 16.07 2.13
C VAL A 45 -9.89 17.45 1.58
N VAL A 46 -10.35 17.53 0.33
CA VAL A 46 -10.72 18.81 -0.31
C VAL A 46 -12.15 18.75 -0.84
N PRO A 47 -13.11 19.46 -0.20
CA PRO A 47 -12.97 20.23 1.04
C PRO A 47 -12.68 19.37 2.28
N ALA A 48 -12.04 19.95 3.29
CA ALA A 48 -11.71 19.25 4.53
C ALA A 48 -12.98 18.78 5.27
N ASN A 49 -12.89 17.62 5.92
CA ASN A 49 -13.97 17.07 6.74
C ASN A 49 -13.51 16.86 8.19
N ALA A 50 -14.47 16.53 9.06
CA ALA A 50 -14.24 16.36 10.50
C ALA A 50 -14.04 14.89 10.93
N SER A 51 -13.71 13.98 10.01
CA SER A 51 -13.49 12.57 10.38
C SER A 51 -12.34 12.45 11.38
N GLY A 52 -12.57 11.66 12.43
CA GLY A 52 -11.55 11.25 13.39
C GLY A 52 -10.76 10.01 12.95
N SER A 53 -11.14 9.38 11.83
CA SER A 53 -10.40 8.27 11.24
C SER A 53 -9.03 8.73 10.77
N THR A 54 -8.06 7.83 10.80
CA THR A 54 -6.74 8.07 10.22
C THR A 54 -6.32 6.90 9.35
N GLY A 55 -5.28 7.09 8.56
CA GLY A 55 -4.67 6.01 7.83
C GLY A 55 -3.22 6.27 7.49
N SER A 56 -2.58 5.23 7.00
CA SER A 56 -1.24 5.30 6.45
C SER A 56 -1.16 4.38 5.23
N ILE A 57 -0.41 4.82 4.24
CA ILE A 57 -0.07 3.99 3.11
C ILE A 57 1.42 4.05 2.86
N SER A 58 2.01 2.91 2.55
CA SER A 58 3.36 2.82 2.03
C SER A 58 3.33 2.31 0.60
N PHE A 59 4.27 2.80 -0.21
CA PHE A 59 4.55 2.30 -1.54
C PHE A 59 6.02 1.93 -1.65
N GLN A 60 6.31 0.89 -2.41
CA GLN A 60 7.65 0.53 -2.83
C GLN A 60 7.70 0.43 -4.36
N ALA A 61 8.35 1.41 -4.98
CA ALA A 61 8.59 1.42 -6.41
C ALA A 61 9.79 0.51 -6.71
N ALA A 62 9.51 -0.71 -7.12
CA ALA A 62 10.52 -1.70 -7.46
C ALA A 62 11.28 -1.31 -8.75
N SER A 63 12.39 -2.00 -9.02
CA SER A 63 13.16 -1.83 -10.26
C SER A 63 12.45 -2.35 -11.51
N ASP A 64 11.45 -3.24 -11.33
CA ASP A 64 10.56 -3.69 -12.40
C ASP A 64 9.46 -2.63 -12.69
N SER A 65 8.50 -2.92 -13.58
CA SER A 65 7.39 -1.99 -13.89
C SER A 65 6.23 -2.05 -12.89
N THR A 66 6.48 -2.34 -11.61
CA THR A 66 5.43 -2.48 -10.58
C THR A 66 5.59 -1.49 -9.42
N LEU A 67 4.54 -1.39 -8.60
CA LEU A 67 4.47 -0.53 -7.43
C LEU A 67 3.71 -1.26 -6.31
N ALA A 68 4.45 -1.86 -5.39
CA ALA A 68 3.86 -2.55 -4.24
C ALA A 68 3.29 -1.53 -3.25
N PHE A 69 2.18 -1.85 -2.59
CA PHE A 69 1.59 -1.00 -1.57
C PHE A 69 0.99 -1.79 -0.39
N SER A 70 0.91 -1.11 0.75
CA SER A 70 0.16 -1.57 1.93
C SER A 70 -0.59 -0.38 2.52
N LEU A 71 -1.92 -0.49 2.58
CA LEU A 71 -2.84 0.53 3.10
C LEU A 71 -3.43 0.06 4.43
N SER A 72 -3.26 0.90 5.44
CA SER A 72 -3.79 0.70 6.78
C SER A 72 -4.67 1.89 7.20
N VAL A 73 -5.70 1.61 7.98
CA VAL A 73 -6.61 2.61 8.56
C VAL A 73 -6.75 2.40 10.06
N SER A 74 -7.29 3.39 10.76
CA SER A 74 -7.65 3.30 12.17
C SER A 74 -9.00 3.97 12.42
N ASN A 75 -9.84 3.26 13.18
CA ASN A 75 -11.18 3.66 13.62
C ASN A 75 -12.14 4.00 12.46
N MET A 76 -11.99 3.32 11.32
CA MET A 76 -12.76 3.62 10.12
C MET A 76 -13.78 2.51 9.87
N SER A 77 -15.04 2.88 9.60
CA SER A 77 -16.12 1.94 9.31
C SER A 77 -16.77 2.24 7.97
N GLY A 78 -17.45 1.25 7.39
CA GLY A 78 -18.19 1.42 6.13
C GLY A 78 -17.30 1.80 4.95
N ILE A 79 -16.04 1.31 4.92
CA ILE A 79 -15.08 1.58 3.85
C ILE A 79 -15.63 1.08 2.52
N THR A 80 -15.60 1.92 1.48
CA THR A 80 -16.11 1.57 0.16
C THR A 80 -15.02 1.46 -0.89
N GLN A 81 -14.05 2.38 -0.88
CA GLN A 81 -13.04 2.51 -1.93
C GLN A 81 -11.77 3.16 -1.39
N ALA A 82 -10.63 2.90 -2.03
CA ALA A 82 -9.40 3.65 -1.87
C ALA A 82 -8.72 3.84 -3.23
N HIS A 83 -8.21 5.04 -3.46
CA HIS A 83 -7.72 5.46 -4.77
C HIS A 83 -6.39 6.18 -4.69
N LEU A 84 -5.54 5.98 -5.70
CA LEU A 84 -4.40 6.85 -6.00
C LEU A 84 -4.82 7.86 -7.06
N HIS A 85 -4.57 9.15 -6.83
CA HIS A 85 -4.96 10.25 -7.70
C HIS A 85 -3.76 11.07 -8.16
N THR A 86 -3.96 11.87 -9.22
CA THR A 86 -2.95 12.75 -9.82
C THR A 86 -3.28 14.24 -9.58
N ALA A 87 -2.68 14.85 -8.57
CA ALA A 87 -2.70 16.30 -8.36
C ALA A 87 -1.62 16.77 -7.37
N ALA A 88 -1.37 18.08 -7.36
CA ALA A 88 -0.64 18.73 -6.28
C ALA A 88 -1.49 18.73 -4.99
N ALA A 89 -0.83 18.93 -3.85
CA ALA A 89 -1.50 19.04 -2.55
C ALA A 89 -2.56 20.14 -2.57
N GLY A 90 -3.73 19.85 -1.97
CA GLY A 90 -4.85 20.78 -1.89
C GLY A 90 -5.74 20.85 -3.14
N VAL A 91 -5.47 20.05 -4.18
CA VAL A 91 -6.25 20.04 -5.44
C VAL A 91 -6.83 18.65 -5.70
N ASN A 92 -8.09 18.58 -6.14
CA ASN A 92 -8.71 17.32 -6.57
C ASN A 92 -8.19 16.91 -7.96
N GLY A 93 -7.78 15.65 -8.09
CA GLY A 93 -7.18 15.09 -9.30
C GLY A 93 -7.92 13.88 -9.85
N ALA A 94 -7.59 13.50 -11.08
CA ALA A 94 -8.14 12.30 -11.69
C ALA A 94 -7.65 11.03 -10.98
N THR A 95 -8.53 10.03 -10.84
CA THR A 95 -8.20 8.71 -10.30
C THR A 95 -7.28 7.97 -11.25
N LEU A 96 -6.12 7.58 -10.74
CA LEU A 96 -5.09 6.85 -11.48
C LEU A 96 -5.16 5.34 -11.22
N VAL A 97 -5.32 4.92 -9.97
CA VAL A 97 -5.34 3.49 -9.58
C VAL A 97 -6.40 3.24 -8.53
N TRP A 98 -7.05 2.07 -8.60
CA TRP A 98 -7.93 1.56 -7.56
C TRP A 98 -7.14 0.63 -6.64
N LEU A 99 -6.91 1.09 -5.41
CA LEU A 99 -6.16 0.39 -4.37
C LEU A 99 -7.10 -0.50 -3.53
N LEU A 100 -8.34 -0.06 -3.35
CA LEU A 100 -9.43 -0.83 -2.78
C LEU A 100 -10.73 -0.48 -3.52
N PRO A 101 -11.55 -1.45 -3.98
CA PRO A 101 -11.18 -2.85 -4.10
C PRO A 101 -9.93 -2.99 -4.98
N VAL A 102 -9.02 -3.91 -4.63
CA VAL A 102 -7.75 -4.08 -5.34
C VAL A 102 -8.03 -4.33 -6.82
N ASN A 103 -7.48 -3.47 -7.69
CA ASN A 103 -7.73 -3.43 -9.13
C ASN A 103 -9.23 -3.33 -9.54
N GLY A 104 -10.11 -2.87 -8.67
CA GLY A 104 -11.54 -2.83 -8.94
C GLY A 104 -12.27 -4.16 -8.75
N THR A 105 -11.59 -5.23 -8.31
CA THR A 105 -12.15 -6.60 -8.34
C THR A 105 -12.20 -7.31 -6.99
N ALA A 106 -11.38 -6.91 -6.01
CA ALA A 106 -11.41 -7.56 -4.68
C ALA A 106 -12.71 -7.28 -3.92
N ALA A 107 -13.07 -8.16 -2.99
CA ALA A 107 -14.19 -7.89 -2.07
C ALA A 107 -13.86 -6.70 -1.16
N GLN A 108 -14.89 -5.95 -0.78
CA GLN A 108 -14.75 -4.90 0.21
C GLN A 108 -14.50 -5.50 1.60
N PRO A 109 -13.78 -4.79 2.49
CA PRO A 109 -13.75 -5.14 3.90
C PRO A 109 -15.18 -5.17 4.45
N ALA A 110 -15.42 -6.01 5.46
CA ALA A 110 -16.70 -6.02 6.14
C ALA A 110 -17.02 -4.62 6.71
N SER A 111 -18.30 -4.23 6.73
CA SER A 111 -18.78 -2.92 7.22
C SER A 111 -18.69 -2.75 8.75
N VAL A 112 -17.69 -3.36 9.37
CA VAL A 112 -17.33 -3.18 10.77
C VAL A 112 -16.28 -2.08 10.89
N GLU A 113 -16.07 -1.55 12.10
CA GLU A 113 -14.95 -0.66 12.36
C GLU A 113 -13.63 -1.45 12.24
N LEU A 114 -12.68 -0.89 11.49
CA LEU A 114 -11.39 -1.51 11.21
C LEU A 114 -10.24 -0.62 11.69
N SER A 115 -9.28 -1.27 12.35
CA SER A 115 -7.95 -0.73 12.63
C SER A 115 -6.92 -1.77 12.20
N GLY A 116 -6.13 -1.44 11.19
CA GLY A 116 -5.15 -2.35 10.59
C GLY A 116 -5.09 -2.26 9.07
N VAL A 117 -4.38 -3.21 8.47
CA VAL A 117 -4.18 -3.30 7.03
C VAL A 117 -5.47 -3.76 6.36
N ILE A 118 -5.95 -2.98 5.39
CA ILE A 118 -7.19 -3.25 4.64
C ILE A 118 -6.95 -3.60 3.17
N ALA A 119 -5.78 -3.27 2.64
CA ALA A 119 -5.40 -3.63 1.27
C ALA A 119 -3.87 -3.76 1.14
N ILE A 120 -3.44 -4.83 0.48
CA ILE A 120 -2.07 -5.03 0.03
C ILE A 120 -2.17 -5.40 -1.45
N GLY A 121 -1.27 -4.88 -2.28
CA GLY A 121 -1.21 -5.25 -3.67
C GLY A 121 0.07 -4.83 -4.34
N ASP A 122 0.23 -5.25 -5.59
CA ASP A 122 1.32 -4.86 -6.47
C ASP A 122 0.71 -4.27 -7.73
N VAL A 123 0.78 -2.95 -7.87
CA VAL A 123 0.13 -2.26 -9.00
C VAL A 123 0.87 -2.62 -10.28
N ASP A 124 0.19 -3.39 -11.11
CA ASP A 124 0.63 -3.70 -12.47
C ASP A 124 0.31 -2.52 -13.42
N PRO A 125 1.10 -2.28 -14.50
CA PRO A 125 0.79 -1.23 -15.48
C PRO A 125 -0.62 -1.30 -16.06
N THR A 126 -1.23 -2.49 -16.13
CA THR A 126 -2.62 -2.70 -16.59
C THR A 126 -3.68 -2.17 -15.61
N TRP A 127 -3.31 -1.77 -14.39
CA TRP A 127 -4.21 -1.15 -13.42
C TRP A 127 -4.28 0.37 -13.55
N VAL A 128 -3.31 0.99 -14.24
CA VAL A 128 -3.20 2.45 -14.41
C VAL A 128 -4.29 2.99 -15.35
N ARG A 129 -5.24 3.76 -14.83
CA ARG A 129 -6.37 4.28 -15.60
C ARG A 129 -6.00 5.55 -16.38
N GLY A 130 -6.86 5.92 -17.33
CA GLY A 130 -6.72 7.11 -18.17
C GLY A 130 -6.53 6.80 -19.66
N THR A 131 -6.81 7.80 -20.50
CA THR A 131 -6.68 7.74 -21.96
C THR A 131 -5.91 8.97 -22.46
N PRO A 132 -4.69 8.83 -22.99
CA PRO A 132 -3.88 7.61 -23.03
C PRO A 132 -3.47 7.16 -21.61
N ARG A 133 -3.24 5.86 -21.45
CA ARG A 133 -2.74 5.28 -20.20
C ARG A 133 -1.32 5.76 -19.92
N LEU A 134 -1.06 6.22 -18.71
CA LEU A 134 0.30 6.54 -18.28
C LEU A 134 1.14 5.26 -18.14
N ALA A 135 2.36 5.28 -18.66
CA ALA A 135 3.35 4.25 -18.38
C ALA A 135 3.75 4.29 -16.90
N MET A 136 4.16 3.15 -16.33
CA MET A 136 4.54 3.07 -14.92
C MET A 136 5.72 4.01 -14.58
N ASP A 137 6.65 4.23 -15.50
CA ASP A 137 7.75 5.18 -15.29
C ASP A 137 7.26 6.63 -15.10
N SER A 138 6.19 7.01 -15.80
CA SER A 138 5.51 8.29 -15.57
C SER A 138 4.85 8.33 -14.19
N VAL A 139 4.22 7.23 -13.75
CA VAL A 139 3.65 7.13 -12.39
C VAL A 139 4.74 7.31 -11.33
N LYS A 140 5.88 6.64 -11.49
CA LYS A 140 7.05 6.78 -10.59
C LYS A 140 7.62 8.19 -10.62
N THR A 141 7.64 8.84 -11.78
CA THR A 141 8.04 10.26 -11.89
C THR A 141 7.10 11.17 -11.10
N LEU A 142 5.79 10.92 -11.15
CA LEU A 142 4.81 11.67 -10.36
C LEU A 142 4.94 11.42 -8.86
N LEU A 143 5.26 10.19 -8.43
CA LEU A 143 5.60 9.88 -7.03
C LEU A 143 6.79 10.71 -6.55
N ARG A 144 7.89 10.71 -7.31
CA ARG A 144 9.10 11.48 -6.99
C ARG A 144 8.84 12.98 -6.94
N ALA A 145 7.94 13.47 -7.78
CA ALA A 145 7.54 14.88 -7.83
C ALA A 145 6.51 15.25 -6.75
N GLY A 146 6.06 14.31 -5.91
CA GLY A 146 5.02 14.56 -4.90
C GLY A 146 3.69 14.98 -5.51
N ARG A 147 3.34 14.46 -6.71
CA ARG A 147 2.14 14.81 -7.48
C ARG A 147 1.02 13.77 -7.40
N LEU A 148 1.13 12.82 -6.47
CA LEU A 148 0.10 11.81 -6.22
C LEU A 148 -0.40 11.90 -4.78
N TYR A 149 -1.69 11.66 -4.59
CA TYR A 149 -2.30 11.55 -3.26
C TYR A 149 -3.20 10.32 -3.20
N VAL A 150 -3.48 9.86 -1.99
CA VAL A 150 -4.38 8.73 -1.72
C VAL A 150 -5.58 9.20 -0.94
N ASP A 151 -6.76 8.76 -1.38
CA ASP A 151 -8.02 8.93 -0.66
C ASP A 151 -8.61 7.57 -0.27
N VAL A 152 -9.23 7.51 0.91
CA VAL A 152 -10.10 6.40 1.32
C VAL A 152 -11.50 6.94 1.55
N HIS A 153 -12.50 6.26 1.01
CA HIS A 153 -13.90 6.62 1.05
C HIS A 153 -14.67 5.69 1.98
N SER A 154 -15.73 6.20 2.58
CA SER A 154 -16.72 5.41 3.32
C SER A 154 -18.14 5.74 2.87
N SER A 155 -19.11 4.98 3.37
CA SER A 155 -20.53 5.27 3.21
C SER A 155 -20.93 6.62 3.81
N THR A 156 -20.25 7.07 4.87
CA THR A 156 -20.50 8.37 5.52
C THR A 156 -19.84 9.52 4.75
N PHE A 157 -18.61 9.32 4.28
CA PHE A 157 -17.83 10.33 3.57
C PHE A 157 -17.56 9.87 2.13
N VAL A 158 -18.60 9.92 1.30
CA VAL A 158 -18.57 9.40 -0.08
C VAL A 158 -17.56 10.12 -0.98
N ASN A 159 -17.28 11.40 -0.71
CA ASN A 159 -16.31 12.22 -1.44
C ASN A 159 -14.88 12.14 -0.87
N GLY A 160 -14.61 11.18 0.01
CA GLY A 160 -13.32 10.98 0.68
C GLY A 160 -13.46 11.23 2.18
N GLU A 161 -13.11 10.23 2.98
CA GLU A 161 -13.05 10.32 4.43
C GLU A 161 -11.68 10.83 4.89
N ILE A 162 -10.62 10.25 4.36
CA ILE A 162 -9.23 10.59 4.71
C ILE A 162 -8.39 10.70 3.45
N ARG A 163 -7.50 11.71 3.40
CA ARG A 163 -6.58 11.99 2.29
C ARG A 163 -5.15 12.15 2.79
N GLY A 164 -4.17 11.79 1.96
CA GLY A 164 -2.78 12.21 2.17
C GLY A 164 -1.98 12.30 0.88
N GLN A 165 -1.15 13.34 0.78
CA GLN A 165 -0.19 13.50 -0.31
C GLN A 165 0.95 12.48 -0.13
N VAL A 166 1.30 11.78 -1.21
CA VAL A 166 2.38 10.79 -1.19
C VAL A 166 3.73 11.50 -1.29
N ALA A 167 4.63 11.20 -0.36
CA ALA A 167 5.97 11.75 -0.28
C ALA A 167 7.02 10.63 -0.30
N LYS A 168 8.19 10.94 -0.84
CA LYS A 168 9.34 10.03 -0.84
C LYS A 168 9.91 9.89 0.57
N LEU A 169 10.19 8.66 0.98
CA LEU A 169 10.93 8.35 2.21
C LEU A 169 12.45 8.42 1.95
N PRO A 170 13.23 8.81 2.97
CA PRO A 170 14.68 8.78 2.90
C PRO A 170 15.26 7.35 2.73
#